data_AF-A0A2D4J2A9-F1
#
_entry.id   AF-A0A2D4J2A9-F1
#
_cell.length_a   1.000
_cell.length_b   1.000
_cell.length_c   1.000
_cell.angle_alpha   90.00
_cell.angle_beta   90.00
_cell.angle_gamma   90.00
#
_symmetry.space_group_name_H-M   'P 1'
#
loop_
_entity.id
_entity.type
_entity.pdbx_description
1 polymer ?
#
loop_
_entity_poly.entity_id
_entity_poly.type
_entity_poly.pdbx_seq_one_letter_code
_entity_poly.pdbx_strand_id
1 'polypeptide(L)'
;MKLNLRGKLVQVNSRFNAPTIYDLVYIDPSPDYCVRNESTGSLGTQGRLCNKTSEGMDGCELMCCGRGYDQFKTVQTERCHCKFHWCCYVKCKKCTEIVDQFVCK
;
A
#
# COMPACT_ATOMS: atom_id res chain seq x y z
N MET A 1 16.51 4.46 -15.76
CA MET A 1 17.91 4.60 -16.21
C MET A 1 18.41 3.24 -16.67
N LYS A 2 19.53 3.14 -17.39
CA LYS A 2 20.18 1.87 -17.74
C LYS A 2 21.69 2.01 -17.66
N LEU A 3 22.42 0.91 -17.49
CA LEU A 3 23.87 0.89 -17.59
C LEU A 3 24.28 0.65 -19.06
N ASN A 4 25.27 1.40 -19.54
CA ASN A 4 25.88 1.11 -20.83
C ASN A 4 27.00 0.05 -20.69
N LEU A 5 27.59 -0.38 -21.80
CA LEU A 5 28.71 -1.34 -21.83
C LEU A 5 29.94 -0.90 -21.03
N ARG A 6 30.06 0.38 -20.67
CA ARG A 6 31.14 0.95 -19.85
C ARG A 6 30.72 1.13 -18.39
N GLY A 7 29.58 0.57 -17.97
CA GLY A 7 29.04 0.69 -16.62
C GLY A 7 28.52 2.09 -16.25
N LYS A 8 28.42 3.02 -17.22
CA LYS A 8 27.90 4.37 -16.95
C LYS A 8 26.38 4.36 -16.99
N LEU A 9 25.79 5.02 -16.00
CA LEU A 9 24.35 5.21 -15.88
C LEU A 9 23.86 6.24 -16.91
N VAL A 10 22.97 5.81 -17.80
CA VAL A 10 22.45 6.60 -18.91
C VAL A 10 20.92 6.57 -18.92
N GLN A 11 20.32 7.60 -19.51
CA GLN A 11 18.86 7.68 -19.65
C GLN A 11 18.37 6.65 -20.67
N VAL A 12 17.23 6.01 -20.36
CA VAL A 12 16.59 5.06 -21.29
C VAL A 12 15.91 5.82 -22.43
N ASN A 13 15.19 6.88 -22.09
CA ASN A 13 14.52 7.76 -23.04
C ASN A 13 15.22 9.13 -23.03
N SER A 14 15.87 9.47 -24.14
CA SER A 14 16.65 10.69 -24.32
C SER A 14 15.80 11.95 -24.52
N ARG A 15 14.47 11.83 -24.59
CA ARG A 15 13.54 12.97 -24.68
C ARG A 15 13.30 13.65 -23.33
N PHE A 16 13.65 12.99 -22.22
CA PHE A 16 13.52 13.55 -20.89
C PHE A 16 14.79 14.33 -20.49
N ASN A 17 14.61 15.27 -19.57
CA ASN A 17 15.73 16.01 -18.97
C ASN A 17 16.59 15.09 -18.10
N ALA A 18 17.88 15.41 -18.00
CA ALA A 18 18.77 14.70 -17.10
C ALA A 18 18.29 14.83 -15.63
N PRO A 19 18.27 13.73 -14.86
CA PRO A 19 17.88 13.77 -13.44
C PRO A 19 18.80 14.69 -12.64
N THR A 20 18.23 15.37 -11.66
CA THR A 20 18.91 16.18 -10.65
C THR A 20 19.27 15.35 -9.42
N ILE A 21 19.98 15.96 -8.47
CA ILE A 21 20.30 15.33 -7.18
C ILE A 21 19.07 15.08 -6.29
N TYR A 22 17.92 15.68 -6.61
CA TYR A 22 16.68 15.53 -5.85
C TYR A 22 15.73 14.49 -6.46
N ASP A 23 16.08 13.94 -7.63
CA ASP A 23 15.25 12.98 -8.34
C ASP A 23 15.60 11.54 -7.95
N LEU A 24 14.56 10.70 -7.82
CA LEU A 24 14.75 9.26 -7.66
C LEU A 24 14.98 8.62 -9.03
N VAL A 25 16.02 7.79 -9.11
CA VAL A 25 16.34 7.02 -10.32
C VAL A 25 16.33 5.52 -10.00
N TYR A 26 15.85 4.73 -10.96
CA TYR A 26 15.85 3.27 -10.90
C TYR A 26 16.43 2.71 -12.20
N ILE A 27 16.93 1.48 -12.15
CA ILE A 27 17.45 0.75 -13.30
C ILE A 27 16.49 -0.38 -13.66
N ASP A 28 16.18 -1.21 -12.68
CA ASP A 28 15.34 -2.39 -12.87
C ASP A 28 13.86 -2.03 -12.73
N PRO A 29 12.98 -2.55 -13.61
CA PRO A 29 11.55 -2.35 -13.49
C PRO A 29 11.02 -3.01 -12.22
N SER A 30 9.97 -2.43 -11.64
CA SER A 30 9.24 -3.06 -10.53
C SER A 30 8.68 -4.41 -10.96
N PRO A 31 8.79 -5.46 -10.13
CA PRO A 31 8.16 -6.75 -10.40
C PRO A 31 6.64 -6.67 -10.25
N ASP A 32 5.96 -7.74 -10.63
CA ASP A 32 4.57 -7.95 -10.22
C ASP A 32 4.52 -8.30 -8.72
N TYR A 33 3.78 -7.49 -7.97
CA TYR A 33 3.59 -7.65 -6.52
C TYR A 33 2.32 -8.42 -6.15
N CYS A 34 1.49 -8.78 -7.13
CA CYS A 34 0.24 -9.52 -6.89
C CYS A 34 0.51 -10.93 -6.34
N VAL A 35 1.54 -11.59 -6.87
CA VAL A 35 1.90 -12.97 -6.53
C VAL A 35 3.13 -12.99 -5.64
N ARG A 36 3.19 -13.95 -4.72
CA ARG A 36 4.38 -14.21 -3.91
C ARG A 36 5.55 -14.56 -4.81
N ASN A 37 6.67 -13.88 -4.62
CA ASN A 37 7.91 -14.09 -5.33
C ASN A 37 9.09 -13.97 -4.35
N GLU A 38 9.68 -15.11 -4.01
CA GLU A 38 10.78 -15.17 -3.02
C GLU A 38 12.07 -14.52 -3.54
N SER A 39 12.32 -14.60 -4.85
CA SER A 39 13.51 -14.00 -5.46
C SER A 39 13.53 -12.48 -5.33
N THR A 40 12.36 -11.83 -5.40
CA THR A 40 12.22 -10.38 -5.18
C THR A 40 11.85 -10.02 -3.75
N GLY A 41 11.57 -11.01 -2.89
CA GLY A 41 11.06 -10.81 -1.53
C GLY A 41 9.59 -10.37 -1.46
N SER A 42 8.86 -10.40 -2.58
CA SER A 42 7.43 -10.06 -2.60
C SER A 42 6.61 -11.16 -1.92
N LEU A 43 5.77 -10.78 -0.97
CA LEU A 43 4.86 -11.72 -0.29
C LEU A 43 3.54 -11.96 -1.06
N GLY A 44 3.27 -11.18 -2.11
CA GLY A 44 1.98 -11.17 -2.79
C GLY A 44 0.92 -10.34 -2.07
N THR A 45 -0.30 -10.32 -2.61
CA THR A 45 -1.41 -9.53 -2.05
C THR A 45 -2.52 -10.36 -1.40
N GLN A 46 -2.44 -11.69 -1.48
CA GLN A 46 -3.36 -12.60 -0.80
C GLN A 46 -3.35 -12.34 0.72
N GLY A 47 -4.54 -12.35 1.33
CA GLY A 47 -4.70 -12.12 2.77
C GLY A 47 -4.61 -10.65 3.21
N ARG A 48 -4.40 -9.70 2.28
CA ARG A 48 -4.40 -8.27 2.62
C ARG A 48 -5.81 -7.72 2.75
N LEU A 49 -6.00 -6.80 3.69
CA LEU A 49 -7.19 -5.98 3.77
C LEU A 49 -7.28 -5.06 2.55
N CYS A 50 -8.49 -4.90 2.03
CA CYS A 50 -8.78 -3.98 0.93
C CYS A 50 -10.02 -3.13 1.23
N ASN A 51 -10.14 -2.01 0.53
CA ASN A 51 -11.25 -1.08 0.67
C ASN A 51 -12.25 -1.30 -0.48
N LYS A 52 -13.45 -1.82 -0.17
CA LYS A 52 -14.46 -2.10 -1.20
C LYS A 52 -14.98 -0.85 -1.90
N THR A 53 -14.99 0.30 -1.23
CA THR A 53 -15.54 1.55 -1.79
C THR A 53 -14.51 2.39 -2.54
N SER A 54 -13.22 2.03 -2.47
CA SER A 54 -12.17 2.75 -3.17
C SER A 54 -11.98 2.21 -4.59
N GLU A 55 -11.78 3.13 -5.53
CA GLU A 55 -11.39 2.83 -6.91
C GLU A 55 -9.86 2.88 -7.11
N GLY A 56 -9.11 3.25 -6.06
CA GLY A 56 -7.65 3.38 -6.09
C GLY A 56 -6.91 2.09 -5.83
N MET A 57 -5.59 2.19 -5.58
CA MET A 57 -4.73 1.03 -5.31
C MET A 57 -5.07 0.29 -4.02
N ASP A 58 -5.74 0.94 -3.07
CA ASP A 58 -6.29 0.32 -1.86
C ASP A 58 -7.66 -0.36 -2.12
N GLY A 59 -8.26 -0.08 -3.27
CA GLY A 59 -9.50 -0.66 -3.76
C GLY A 59 -9.40 -2.17 -3.95
N CYS A 60 -10.43 -2.92 -3.59
CA CYS A 60 -10.37 -4.38 -3.67
C CYS A 60 -10.16 -4.92 -5.10
N GLU A 61 -10.58 -4.20 -6.13
CA GLU A 61 -10.34 -4.61 -7.53
C GLU A 61 -8.84 -4.61 -7.87
N LEU A 62 -8.14 -3.51 -7.56
CA LEU A 62 -6.72 -3.35 -7.81
C LEU A 62 -5.86 -4.08 -6.78
N MET A 63 -6.19 -3.97 -5.49
CA MET A 63 -5.40 -4.58 -4.42
C MET A 63 -5.39 -6.10 -4.51
N CYS A 64 -6.53 -6.70 -4.86
CA CYS A 64 -6.65 -8.15 -5.02
C CYS A 64 -6.33 -8.62 -6.45
N CYS A 65 -5.89 -7.71 -7.33
CA CYS A 65 -5.49 -7.98 -8.71
C CYS A 65 -6.53 -8.79 -9.49
N GLY A 66 -7.81 -8.47 -9.32
CA GLY A 66 -8.92 -9.17 -9.96
C GLY A 66 -9.24 -10.58 -9.44
N ARG A 67 -8.55 -11.09 -8.41
CA ARG A 67 -8.83 -12.43 -7.82
C ARG A 67 -10.09 -12.47 -6.94
N GLY A 68 -10.66 -11.32 -6.63
CA GLY A 68 -11.76 -11.17 -5.68
C GLY A 68 -11.31 -11.15 -4.22
N TYR A 69 -12.28 -11.08 -3.32
CA TYR A 69 -12.07 -10.91 -1.88
C TYR A 69 -13.17 -11.62 -1.08
N ASP A 70 -12.86 -11.98 0.16
CA ASP A 70 -13.83 -12.46 1.15
C ASP A 70 -14.32 -11.30 2.02
N GLN A 71 -15.59 -11.36 2.44
CA GLN A 71 -16.21 -10.39 3.34
C GLN A 71 -16.61 -11.09 4.65
N PHE A 72 -16.28 -10.49 5.78
CA PHE A 72 -16.75 -10.93 7.09
C PHE A 72 -16.99 -9.76 8.03
N LYS A 73 -17.88 -9.94 9.00
CA LYS A 73 -18.15 -8.96 10.04
C LYS A 73 -17.18 -9.16 11.19
N THR A 74 -16.57 -8.07 11.65
CA THR A 74 -15.73 -8.06 12.85
C THR A 74 -16.22 -7.03 13.84
N VAL A 75 -15.92 -7.26 15.11
CA VAL A 75 -16.17 -6.29 16.18
C VAL A 75 -14.93 -5.43 16.33
N GLN A 76 -15.04 -4.15 15.98
CA GLN A 76 -13.97 -3.17 16.14
C GLN A 76 -14.25 -2.32 17.37
N THR A 77 -13.28 -2.27 18.29
CA THR A 77 -13.34 -1.38 19.45
C THR A 77 -12.31 -0.28 19.30
N GLU A 78 -12.76 0.97 19.32
CA GLU A 78 -11.91 2.14 19.23
C GLU A 78 -12.13 3.13 20.38
N ARG A 79 -11.23 4.10 20.49
CA ARG A 79 -11.36 5.21 21.43
C ARG A 79 -12.07 6.37 20.76
N CYS A 80 -13.29 6.62 21.22
CA CYS A 80 -14.18 7.65 20.69
C CYS A 80 -14.47 8.72 21.76
N HIS A 81 -15.05 9.84 21.33
CA HIS A 81 -15.49 10.93 22.21
C HIS A 81 -14.40 11.39 23.21
N CYS A 82 -13.16 11.47 22.73
CA CYS A 82 -12.01 11.88 23.53
C CYS A 82 -12.13 13.34 23.95
N LYS A 83 -11.95 13.61 25.24
CA LYS A 83 -11.87 14.95 25.81
C LYS A 83 -10.50 15.17 26.41
N PHE A 84 -9.88 16.27 26.01
CA PHE A 84 -8.64 16.74 26.61
C PHE A 84 -8.95 17.46 27.93
N HIS A 85 -8.25 17.09 28.99
CA HIS A 85 -8.28 17.75 30.29
C HIS A 85 -6.97 18.52 30.47
N TRP A 86 -7.07 19.85 30.52
CA TRP A 86 -5.90 20.71 30.69
C TRP A 86 -5.18 20.38 32.00
N CYS A 87 -3.87 20.14 31.88
CA CYS A 87 -2.95 19.66 32.91
C CYS A 87 -3.26 18.25 33.48
N CYS A 88 -2.95 17.13 32.81
CA CYS A 88 -2.42 16.90 31.44
C CYS A 88 -2.85 15.50 30.92
N TYR A 89 -4.14 15.22 30.67
CA TYR A 89 -4.52 13.91 30.11
C TYR A 89 -5.74 13.93 29.20
N VAL A 90 -5.82 12.95 28.31
CA VAL A 90 -6.98 12.72 27.44
C VAL A 90 -7.82 11.60 28.02
N LYS A 91 -9.12 11.84 28.19
CA LYS A 91 -10.10 10.83 28.60
C LYS A 91 -11.00 10.49 27.43
N CYS A 92 -10.97 9.24 26.97
CA CYS A 92 -11.83 8.73 25.90
C CYS A 92 -12.79 7.67 26.43
N LYS A 93 -13.92 7.48 25.73
CA LYS A 93 -14.76 6.29 25.88
C LYS A 93 -14.24 5.19 24.96
N LYS A 94 -14.59 3.94 25.25
CA LYS A 94 -14.43 2.83 24.29
C LYS A 94 -15.76 2.68 23.55
N CYS A 95 -15.74 2.87 22.24
CA CYS A 95 -16.87 2.56 21.36
C CYS A 95 -16.61 1.22 20.70
N THR A 96 -17.64 0.42 20.54
CA THR A 96 -17.57 -0.88 19.89
C THR A 96 -18.61 -0.93 18.79
N GLU A 97 -18.16 -1.23 17.58
CA GLU A 97 -19.00 -1.29 16.39
C GLU A 97 -18.73 -2.58 15.61
N ILE A 98 -19.74 -3.04 14.88
CA ILE A 98 -19.59 -4.17 13.97
C ILE A 98 -19.33 -3.61 12.59
N VAL A 99 -18.15 -3.90 12.03
CA VAL A 99 -17.71 -3.40 10.73
C VAL A 99 -17.51 -4.56 9.76
N ASP A 100 -17.82 -4.34 8.49
CA ASP A 100 -17.50 -5.28 7.41
C ASP A 100 -16.01 -5.13 7.03
N GLN A 101 -15.27 -6.24 7.07
CA GLN A 101 -13.90 -6.33 6.57
C GLN A 101 -13.86 -7.11 5.26
N PHE A 102 -12.95 -6.70 4.38
CA PHE A 102 -12.73 -7.30 3.07
C PHE A 102 -11.27 -7.71 2.94
N VAL A 103 -11.02 -8.97 2.58
CA VAL A 103 -9.67 -9.55 2.51
C VAL A 103 -9.44 -10.22 1.15
N CYS A 104 -8.32 -9.93 0.50
CA CYS A 104 -7.98 -10.48 -0.80
C CYS A 104 -7.78 -12.00 -0.79
N LYS A 105 -8.28 -12.65 -1.84
CA LYS A 105 -8.06 -14.07 -2.10
C LYS A 105 -6.70 -14.39 -2.69
#